data_AF-A0A2V8V477-F1
#
_entry.id   AF-A0A2V8V477-F1
#
_cell.length_a   1.000
_cell.length_b   1.000
_cell.length_c   1.000
_cell.angle_alpha   90.00
_cell.angle_beta   90.00
_cell.angle_gamma   90.00
#
_symmetry.space_group_name_H-M   'P 1'
#
loop_
_entity.id
_entity.type
_entity.pdbx_description
1 polymer ?
#
loop_
_entity_poly.entity_id
_entity_poly.type
_entity_poly.pdbx_seq_one_letter_code
_entity_poly.pdbx_strand_id
1 'polypeptide(L)'
;MRCARVRTTATPVSVDEYLSTSYDPDVEYVDGQLVERNVGEKDHGRLQTLIATYHANANREAQWKICTYTDTRTQVLPTRFRLPDVCVVRAPETDEQIIRAAPFLCRNPLER
;
A
#
# COMPACT_ATOMS: atom_id res chain seq x y z
N MET A 1 -19.39 13.51 -12.29
CA MET A 1 -18.32 12.98 -11.42
C MET A 1 -17.54 14.17 -10.89
N ARG A 2 -17.50 14.38 -9.57
CA ARG A 2 -16.78 15.51 -8.96
C ARG A 2 -15.46 14.96 -8.42
N CYS A 3 -14.33 15.31 -9.02
CA CYS A 3 -13.01 15.04 -8.46
C CYS A 3 -12.86 15.83 -7.15
N ALA A 4 -12.56 15.14 -6.06
CA ALA A 4 -12.19 15.79 -4.81
C ALA A 4 -10.72 16.23 -4.89
N ARG A 5 -10.50 17.50 -4.58
CA ARG A 5 -9.18 18.11 -4.37
C ARG A 5 -8.62 17.63 -3.03
N VAL A 6 -7.30 17.46 -2.93
CA VAL A 6 -6.53 17.19 -1.68
C VAL A 6 -7.28 17.69 -0.45
N ARG A 7 -7.79 16.75 0.36
CA ARG A 7 -8.55 17.05 1.57
C ARG A 7 -7.70 16.70 2.78
N THR A 8 -6.97 17.68 3.32
CA THR A 8 -6.70 17.66 4.76
C THR A 8 -8.07 17.71 5.42
N THR A 9 -8.54 16.59 5.95
CA THR A 9 -9.82 16.55 6.65
C THR A 9 -9.72 17.42 7.88
N ALA A 10 -10.49 18.52 7.94
CA ALA A 10 -10.54 19.39 9.12
C ALA A 10 -10.98 18.64 10.40
N THR A 11 -11.55 17.43 10.23
CA THR A 11 -11.94 16.51 11.30
C THR A 11 -11.10 15.22 11.19
N PRO A 12 -10.51 14.73 12.29
CA PRO A 12 -9.86 13.42 12.30
C PRO A 12 -10.85 12.31 11.89
N VAL A 13 -10.42 11.46 10.95
CA VAL A 13 -11.15 10.27 10.50
C VAL A 13 -10.79 9.12 11.45
N SER A 14 -11.76 8.27 11.82
CA SER A 14 -11.45 7.07 12.61
C SER A 14 -10.86 5.94 11.76
N VAL A 15 -10.18 4.97 12.38
CA VAL A 15 -9.66 3.79 11.64
C VAL A 15 -10.81 3.00 11.00
N ASP A 16 -11.91 2.80 11.73
CA ASP A 16 -13.06 2.05 11.22
C ASP A 16 -13.71 2.73 10.01
N GLU A 17 -13.90 4.06 10.10
CA GLU A 17 -14.39 4.86 8.97
C GLU A 17 -13.45 4.73 7.77
N TYR A 18 -12.13 4.85 7.98
CA TYR A 18 -11.13 4.67 6.92
C TYR A 18 -11.19 3.28 6.28
N LEU A 19 -11.28 2.22 7.07
CA LEU A 19 -11.30 0.84 6.55
C LEU A 19 -12.63 0.49 5.85
N SER A 20 -13.73 1.14 6.22
CA SER A 20 -15.04 0.95 5.59
C SER A 20 -15.30 1.84 4.37
N THR A 21 -14.40 2.77 4.06
CA THR A 21 -14.58 3.75 2.98
C THR A 21 -13.71 3.40 1.76
N SER A 22 -14.34 3.43 0.59
CA SER A 22 -13.61 3.42 -0.69
C SER A 22 -13.23 4.85 -1.05
N TYR A 23 -11.94 5.07 -1.34
CA TYR A 23 -11.40 6.38 -1.71
C TYR A 23 -11.02 6.41 -3.18
N ASP A 24 -11.24 7.56 -3.83
CA ASP A 24 -10.78 7.88 -5.18
C ASP A 24 -10.43 9.38 -5.22
N PRO A 25 -9.15 9.76 -5.38
CA PRO A 25 -7.96 8.90 -5.53
C PRO A 25 -7.61 8.10 -4.26
N ASP A 26 -6.69 7.14 -4.39
CA ASP A 26 -6.16 6.37 -3.26
C ASP A 26 -5.58 7.28 -2.16
N VAL A 27 -5.81 6.93 -0.90
CA VAL A 27 -5.29 7.66 0.27
C VAL A 27 -4.61 6.74 1.28
N GLU A 28 -3.54 7.23 1.88
CA GLU A 28 -2.94 6.69 3.09
C GLU A 28 -3.62 7.28 4.33
N TYR A 29 -3.54 6.57 5.45
CA TYR A 29 -4.08 7.02 6.73
C TYR A 29 -2.93 7.19 7.73
N VAL A 30 -2.76 8.41 8.24
CA VAL A 30 -1.71 8.75 9.21
C VAL A 30 -2.34 9.48 10.39
N ASP A 31 -2.53 8.75 11.50
CA ASP A 31 -2.97 9.31 12.78
C ASP A 31 -4.25 10.16 12.66
N GLY A 32 -5.25 9.64 11.93
CA GLY A 32 -6.54 10.29 11.72
C GLY A 32 -6.61 11.21 10.51
N GLN A 33 -5.50 11.36 9.76
CA GLN A 33 -5.45 12.17 8.55
C GLN A 33 -5.43 11.28 7.30
N LEU A 34 -6.20 11.67 6.30
CA LEU A 34 -6.15 11.08 4.97
C LEU A 34 -5.14 11.84 4.12
N VAL A 35 -4.16 11.13 3.59
CA VAL A 35 -3.09 11.68 2.75
C VAL A 35 -3.20 11.06 1.37
N GLU A 36 -3.47 11.87 0.35
CA GLU A 36 -3.54 11.38 -1.02
C GLU A 36 -2.20 10.74 -1.44
N ARG A 37 -2.29 9.58 -2.08
CA ARG A 37 -1.12 8.87 -2.60
C ARG A 37 -0.68 9.53 -3.91
N ASN A 38 0.60 9.88 -3.99
CA ASN A 38 1.20 10.30 -5.26
C ASN A 38 1.30 9.11 -6.23
N VAL A 39 0.78 9.28 -7.45
CA VAL A 39 0.94 8.31 -8.54
C VAL A 39 2.17 8.67 -9.37
N GLY A 40 2.96 7.67 -9.74
CA GLY A 40 4.16 7.84 -10.55
C GLY A 40 3.91 7.93 -12.05
N GLU A 41 4.92 8.40 -12.79
CA GLU A 41 4.95 8.38 -14.25
C GLU A 41 5.58 7.07 -14.78
N LYS A 42 5.82 6.96 -16.10
CA LYS A 42 6.27 5.72 -16.76
C LYS A 42 7.49 5.07 -16.11
N ASP A 43 8.47 5.86 -15.68
CA ASP A 43 9.70 5.33 -15.06
C ASP A 43 9.43 4.68 -13.71
N HIS A 44 8.56 5.29 -12.90
CA HIS A 44 8.09 4.70 -11.64
C HIS A 44 7.34 3.40 -11.92
N GLY A 45 6.37 3.41 -12.83
CA GLY A 45 5.58 2.22 -13.14
C GLY A 45 6.44 1.08 -13.71
N ARG A 46 7.46 1.40 -14.51
CA ARG A 46 8.41 0.41 -15.03
C ARG A 46 9.24 -0.21 -13.92
N LEU A 47 9.76 0.60 -12.99
CA LEU A 47 10.53 0.11 -11.86
C LEU A 47 9.68 -0.77 -10.93
N GLN A 48 8.47 -0.31 -10.59
CA GLN A 48 7.51 -1.07 -9.77
C GLN A 48 7.24 -2.45 -10.41
N THR A 49 6.94 -2.48 -11.71
CA THR A 49 6.68 -3.72 -12.46
C THR A 49 7.86 -4.69 -12.40
N LEU A 50 9.09 -4.19 -12.61
CA LEU A 50 10.29 -5.03 -12.60
C LEU A 50 10.56 -5.63 -11.21
N ILE A 51 10.43 -4.84 -10.15
CA ILE A 51 10.62 -5.30 -8.77
C ILE A 51 9.55 -6.34 -8.40
N ALA A 52 8.28 -6.05 -8.69
CA ALA A 52 7.18 -6.97 -8.39
C ALA A 52 7.34 -8.30 -9.15
N THR A 53 7.60 -8.25 -10.46
CA THR A 53 7.77 -9.46 -11.30
C THR A 53 8.97 -10.30 -10.87
N TYR A 54 10.05 -9.66 -10.42
CA TYR A 54 11.23 -10.38 -9.94
C TYR A 54 10.90 -11.24 -8.72
N HIS A 55 10.18 -10.69 -7.74
CA HIS A 55 9.84 -11.37 -6.49
C HIS A 55 8.65 -12.33 -6.63
N ALA A 56 7.60 -11.93 -7.37
CA ALA A 56 6.39 -12.71 -7.63
C ALA A 56 6.61 -13.91 -8.59
N ASN A 57 7.86 -14.21 -8.93
CA ASN A 57 8.19 -15.41 -9.68
C ASN A 57 7.89 -16.65 -8.82
N ALA A 58 7.05 -17.56 -9.31
CA ALA A 58 6.58 -18.73 -8.55
C ALA A 58 7.73 -19.58 -7.93
N ASN A 59 8.84 -19.75 -8.66
CA ASN A 59 9.99 -20.50 -8.12
C ASN A 59 10.64 -19.75 -6.94
N ARG A 60 10.74 -18.41 -7.01
CA ARG A 60 11.30 -17.61 -5.93
C ARG A 60 10.37 -17.52 -4.74
N GLU A 61 9.08 -17.32 -4.94
CA GLU A 61 8.11 -17.30 -3.84
C GLU A 61 8.12 -18.61 -3.06
N ALA A 62 8.16 -19.75 -3.76
CA ALA A 62 8.31 -21.07 -3.14
C ALA A 62 9.66 -21.25 -2.44
N GLN A 63 10.77 -20.88 -3.10
CA GLN A 63 12.12 -21.07 -2.57
C GLN A 63 12.40 -20.19 -1.35
N TRP A 64 11.96 -18.93 -1.39
CA TRP A 64 12.23 -17.93 -0.35
C TRP A 64 11.10 -17.84 0.67
N LYS A 65 9.98 -18.54 0.44
CA LYS A 65 8.78 -18.53 1.28
C LYS A 65 8.29 -17.10 1.49
N ILE A 66 8.00 -16.43 0.38
CA ILE A 66 7.51 -15.05 0.34
C ILE A 66 6.25 -14.93 -0.51
N CYS A 67 5.48 -13.86 -0.27
CA CYS A 67 4.36 -13.42 -1.10
C CYS A 67 4.57 -11.95 -1.48
N THR A 68 4.33 -11.60 -2.74
CA THR A 68 4.54 -10.24 -3.27
C THR A 68 3.21 -9.58 -3.65
N TYR A 69 3.03 -8.33 -3.23
CA TYR A 69 1.83 -7.53 -3.48
C TYR A 69 2.21 -6.14 -4.00
N THR A 70 1.33 -5.53 -4.79
CA THR A 70 1.50 -4.15 -5.30
C THR A 70 0.33 -3.29 -4.87
N ASP A 71 0.57 -2.01 -4.60
CA ASP A 71 -0.46 -1.00 -4.28
C ASP A 71 -1.46 -1.47 -3.19
N THR A 72 -0.99 -2.27 -2.22
CA THR A 72 -1.83 -2.93 -1.22
C THR A 72 -1.73 -2.25 0.13
N ARG A 73 -2.88 -2.01 0.76
CA ARG A 73 -2.97 -1.38 2.09
C ARG A 73 -2.17 -2.18 3.12
N THR A 74 -1.20 -1.52 3.74
CA THR A 74 -0.30 -2.11 4.72
C THR A 74 -0.42 -1.35 6.05
N GLN A 75 -0.78 -2.05 7.13
CA GLN A 75 -0.86 -1.46 8.46
C GLN A 75 0.51 -1.47 9.12
N VAL A 76 1.14 -0.30 9.23
CA VAL A 76 2.49 -0.18 9.81
C VAL A 76 2.46 0.16 11.31
N LEU A 77 1.38 0.80 11.77
CA LEU A 77 1.04 1.01 13.18
C LEU A 77 -0.48 0.91 13.36
N PRO A 78 -1.00 0.75 14.59
CA PRO A 78 -2.44 0.70 14.84
C PRO A 78 -3.23 1.85 14.17
N THR A 79 -2.63 3.05 14.12
CA THR A 79 -3.20 4.27 13.53
C THR A 79 -2.50 4.71 12.24
N ARG A 80 -1.71 3.84 11.59
CA ARG A 80 -1.02 4.18 10.33
C ARG A 80 -1.14 3.08 9.29
N PHE A 81 -1.73 3.43 8.16
CA PHE A 81 -1.89 2.57 6.99
C PHE A 81 -1.25 3.26 5.79
N ARG A 82 -0.31 2.58 5.14
CA ARG A 82 0.44 3.08 3.99
C ARG A 82 0.09 2.26 2.76
N LEU A 83 0.35 2.84 1.59
CA LEU A 83 0.12 2.22 0.28
C LEU A 83 1.45 2.13 -0.47
N PRO A 84 2.34 1.21 -0.07
CA PRO A 84 3.59 0.98 -0.79
C PRO A 84 3.31 0.48 -2.20
N ASP A 85 4.15 0.86 -3.18
CA ASP A 85 4.02 0.38 -4.55
C ASP A 85 4.32 -1.12 -4.65
N VAL A 86 5.22 -1.64 -3.81
CA VAL A 86 5.53 -3.07 -3.68
C VAL A 86 5.73 -3.44 -2.21
N CYS A 87 5.06 -4.51 -1.78
CA CYS A 87 5.23 -5.18 -0.50
C CYS A 87 5.65 -6.63 -0.73
N VAL A 88 6.68 -7.08 0.00
CA VAL A 88 7.05 -8.50 0.07
C VAL A 88 6.93 -8.95 1.52
N VAL A 89 6.16 -10.00 1.77
CA VAL A 89 5.93 -10.57 3.11
C VAL A 89 6.36 -12.03 3.15
N ARG A 90 6.49 -12.59 4.35
CA ARG A 90 6.83 -14.01 4.53
C ARG A 90 5.58 -14.88 4.38
N ALA A 91 5.72 -15.99 3.67
CA ALA A 91 4.70 -17.01 3.61
C ALA A 91 4.73 -17.91 4.88
N PRO A 92 3.58 -18.50 5.28
CA PRO A 92 2.26 -18.29 4.69
C PRO A 92 1.68 -16.93 5.10
N GLU A 93 1.12 -16.20 4.13
CA GLU A 93 0.32 -15.00 4.42
C GLU A 93 -1.13 -15.42 4.73
N THR A 94 -1.84 -14.59 5.50
CA THR A 94 -3.26 -14.80 5.78
C THR A 94 -4.12 -14.46 4.56
N ASP A 95 -5.41 -14.79 4.62
CA ASP A 95 -6.41 -14.41 3.61
C ASP A 95 -6.97 -12.99 3.83
N GLU A 96 -6.42 -12.25 4.80
CA GLU A 96 -6.79 -10.87 5.07
C GLU A 96 -6.43 -9.94 3.90
N GLN A 97 -7.28 -8.96 3.63
CA GLN A 97 -7.08 -8.00 2.54
C GLN A 97 -6.09 -6.88 2.87
N ILE A 98 -5.65 -6.79 4.14
CA ILE A 98 -4.72 -5.78 4.62
C ILE A 98 -3.49 -6.49 5.10
N ILE A 99 -2.34 -6.08 4.56
CA ILE A 99 -1.06 -6.62 5.00
C ILE A 99 -0.80 -6.10 6.42
N ARG A 100 -0.78 -7.03 7.37
CA ARG A 100 -0.45 -6.77 8.79
C ARG A 100 0.84 -7.44 9.22
N ALA A 101 1.31 -8.42 8.46
CA ALA A 101 2.64 -8.98 8.64
C ALA A 101 3.70 -7.91 8.39
N ALA A 102 4.75 -7.90 9.22
CA ALA A 102 5.88 -6.99 9.02
C ALA A 102 6.53 -7.27 7.64
N PRO A 103 6.52 -6.31 6.71
CA PRO A 103 7.02 -6.52 5.37
C PRO A 103 8.54 -6.67 5.38
N PHE A 104 9.04 -7.61 4.59
CA PHE A 104 10.46 -7.83 4.34
C PHE A 104 11.05 -6.71 3.46
N LEU A 105 10.24 -6.20 2.54
CA LEU A 105 10.56 -5.08 1.65
C LEU A 105 9.32 -4.23 1.42
N CYS A 106 9.44 -2.92 1.61
CA CYS A 106 8.47 -1.93 1.16
C CYS A 106 9.15 -0.87 0.31
N ARG A 107 8.59 -0.61 -0.87
CA ARG A 107 8.95 0.54 -1.70
C ARG A 107 7.78 1.51 -1.65
N ASN A 108 8.00 2.70 -1.10
CA ASN A 108 6.99 3.75 -1.03
C ASN A 108 6.91 4.55 -2.33
N PRO A 109 5.76 5.16 -2.63
CA PRO A 109 5.63 6.07 -3.76
C PRO A 109 6.69 7.16 -3.70
N LEU A 110 7.14 7.64 -4.86
CA LEU A 110 8.08 8.76 -4.92
C LEU A 110 7.39 10.00 -4.33
N GLU A 111 7.90 10.50 -3.22
CA GLU A 111 7.59 11.83 -2.72
C GLU A 111 8.36 12.83 -3.61
N ARG A 112 7.63 13.68 -4.35
CA ARG A 112 8.24 14.84 -5.02
C ARG A 112 8.28 16.03 -4.06
#